data_AF-A0A356F3R4-F1
#
_entry.id   AF-A0A356F3R4-F1
#
_cell.length_a   1.000
_cell.length_b   1.000
_cell.length_c   1.000
_cell.angle_alpha   90.00
_cell.angle_beta   90.00
_cell.angle_gamma   90.00
#
_symmetry.space_group_name_H-M   'P 1'
#
loop_
_entity.id
_entity.type
_entity.pdbx_description
1 polymer ?
#
loop_
_entity_poly.entity_id
_entity_poly.type
_entity_poly.pdbx_seq_one_letter_code
_entity_poly.pdbx_strand_id
1 'polypeptide(L)'
;MSKQCNENYKVLECGTILKSIKSYKNHFELLKKDMNYLNQYKYIDLKYIDQDNVCLIIKDNSRIIQENLKIESSTNKKMFYFLLLFSILSGVFAFIGAGLAILILR
;
A
#
# COMPACT_ATOMS: atom_id res chain seq x y z
N MET A 1 31.49 -15.28 -10.37
CA MET A 1 30.22 -15.53 -11.08
C MET A 1 29.79 -14.21 -11.73
N SER A 2 29.82 -14.13 -13.05
CA SER A 2 29.38 -12.91 -13.76
C SER A 2 27.86 -12.74 -13.59
N LYS A 3 27.45 -11.58 -13.10
CA LYS A 3 26.03 -11.26 -12.90
C LYS A 3 25.42 -10.93 -14.27
N GLN A 4 24.91 -11.92 -14.96
CA GLN A 4 24.22 -11.71 -16.23
C GLN A 4 22.82 -11.13 -15.97
N CYS A 5 22.64 -9.88 -16.40
CA CYS A 5 21.33 -9.25 -16.56
C CYS A 5 20.91 -9.47 -18.03
N ASN A 6 19.78 -10.16 -18.27
CA ASN A 6 19.27 -10.39 -19.63
C ASN A 6 18.84 -9.05 -20.28
N GLU A 7 18.83 -8.98 -21.62
CA GLU A 7 18.55 -7.75 -22.39
C GLU A 7 17.21 -7.07 -22.07
N ASN A 8 16.22 -7.83 -21.58
CA ASN A 8 14.90 -7.30 -21.19
C ASN A 8 14.89 -6.62 -19.82
N TYR A 9 15.97 -6.74 -19.04
CA TYR A 9 16.07 -6.19 -17.69
C TYR A 9 16.87 -4.89 -17.71
N LYS A 10 16.45 -3.92 -16.91
CA LYS A 10 17.17 -2.66 -16.74
C LYS A 10 18.12 -2.78 -15.56
N VAL A 11 19.38 -2.41 -15.80
CA VAL A 11 20.38 -2.20 -14.74
C VAL A 11 20.29 -0.74 -14.30
N LEU A 12 20.16 -0.52 -13.00
CA LEU A 12 20.12 0.81 -12.39
C LEU A 12 21.20 0.90 -11.33
N GLU A 13 21.88 2.04 -11.25
CA GLU A 13 22.85 2.32 -10.20
C GLU A 13 22.14 2.62 -8.88
N CYS A 14 22.46 1.85 -7.84
CA CYS A 14 21.90 2.01 -6.50
C CYS A 14 22.23 3.40 -5.94
N GLY A 15 23.41 3.95 -6.22
CA GLY A 15 23.78 5.30 -5.80
C GLY A 15 22.80 6.38 -6.30
N THR A 16 22.23 6.22 -7.48
CA THR A 16 21.24 7.15 -8.05
C THR A 16 19.87 7.00 -7.34
N ILE A 17 19.48 5.79 -6.98
CA ILE A 17 18.24 5.50 -6.25
C ILE A 17 18.31 6.00 -4.80
N LEU A 18 19.44 5.76 -4.13
CA LEU A 18 19.67 6.19 -2.75
C LEU A 18 19.71 7.73 -2.62
N LYS A 19 20.13 8.43 -3.68
CA LYS A 19 20.13 9.90 -3.74
C LYS A 19 18.75 10.48 -4.05
N SER A 20 17.95 9.80 -4.87
CA SER A 20 16.62 10.29 -5.28
C SER A 20 15.55 10.14 -4.20
N ILE A 21 15.72 9.19 -3.27
CA ILE A 21 14.76 8.93 -2.19
C ILE A 21 15.40 9.24 -0.84
N LYS A 22 14.94 10.33 -0.21
CA LYS A 22 15.48 10.84 1.06
C LYS A 22 15.49 9.81 2.20
N SER A 23 14.50 8.90 2.22
CA SER A 23 14.37 7.84 3.23
C SER A 23 15.42 6.72 3.11
N TYR A 24 16.02 6.53 1.94
CA TYR A 24 17.04 5.50 1.72
C TYR A 24 18.45 6.06 1.78
N LYS A 25 18.64 7.35 2.08
CA LYS A 25 19.96 7.98 2.12
C LYS A 25 20.89 7.19 3.06
N ASN A 26 21.90 6.55 2.48
CA ASN A 26 22.90 5.69 3.14
C ASN A 26 22.37 4.35 3.72
N HIS A 27 21.14 3.95 3.41
CA HIS A 27 20.53 2.71 3.94
C HIS A 27 20.22 1.71 2.82
N PHE A 28 21.26 1.05 2.30
CA PHE A 28 21.13 0.02 1.27
C PHE A 28 20.25 -1.17 1.71
N GLU A 29 20.30 -1.56 2.99
CA GLU A 29 19.50 -2.68 3.49
C GLU A 29 17.98 -2.40 3.44
N LEU A 30 17.57 -1.15 3.65
CA LEU A 30 16.16 -0.75 3.49
C LEU A 30 15.74 -0.87 2.02
N LEU A 31 16.57 -0.34 1.10
CA LEU A 31 16.33 -0.48 -0.34
C LEU A 31 16.22 -1.96 -0.75
N LYS A 32 17.12 -2.81 -0.27
CA LYS A 32 17.12 -4.25 -0.56
C LYS A 32 15.86 -4.94 -0.05
N LYS A 33 15.43 -4.61 1.17
CA LYS A 33 14.19 -5.12 1.75
C LYS A 33 12.97 -4.75 0.89
N ASP A 34 12.87 -3.48 0.52
CA ASP A 34 11.70 -2.98 -0.23
C ASP A 34 11.68 -3.49 -1.67
N MET A 35 12.85 -3.63 -2.32
CA MET A 35 12.95 -4.26 -3.64
C MET A 35 12.56 -5.75 -3.61
N ASN A 36 12.96 -6.48 -2.56
CA ASN A 36 12.52 -7.88 -2.38
C ASN A 36 11.03 -7.99 -2.11
N TYR A 37 10.46 -7.06 -1.34
CA TYR A 37 9.02 -6.98 -1.14
C TYR A 37 8.31 -6.78 -2.49
N LEU A 38 8.75 -5.81 -3.30
CA LEU A 38 8.15 -5.57 -4.62
C LEU A 38 8.25 -6.78 -5.55
N ASN A 39 9.35 -7.54 -5.47
CA ASN A 39 9.53 -8.78 -6.23
C ASN A 39 8.57 -9.89 -5.76
N GLN A 40 8.43 -10.08 -4.44
CA GLN A 40 7.54 -11.09 -3.85
C GLN A 40 6.08 -10.91 -4.29
N TYR A 41 5.63 -9.65 -4.33
CA TYR A 41 4.27 -9.31 -4.75
C TYR A 41 4.14 -9.09 -6.28
N LYS A 42 5.15 -9.50 -7.07
CA LYS A 42 5.16 -9.49 -8.53
C LYS A 42 4.97 -8.10 -9.17
N TYR A 43 5.31 -7.02 -8.45
CA TYR A 43 5.34 -5.67 -9.02
C TYR A 43 6.53 -5.48 -9.96
N ILE A 44 7.67 -6.07 -9.58
CA ILE A 44 8.90 -6.12 -10.37
C ILE A 44 9.37 -7.57 -10.47
N ASP A 45 10.24 -7.86 -11.45
CA ASP A 45 11.10 -9.04 -11.43
C ASP A 45 12.51 -8.60 -11.07
N LEU A 46 13.03 -9.07 -9.96
CA LEU A 46 14.37 -8.75 -9.49
C LEU A 46 15.31 -9.94 -9.80
N LYS A 47 16.33 -9.71 -10.64
CA LYS A 47 17.35 -10.74 -10.91
C LYS A 47 18.45 -10.73 -9.85
N TYR A 48 18.94 -9.55 -9.52
CA TYR A 48 19.92 -9.36 -8.44
C TYR A 48 19.89 -7.92 -7.94
N ILE A 49 20.38 -7.74 -6.72
CA ILE A 49 20.57 -6.45 -6.08
C ILE A 49 21.87 -6.46 -5.28
N ASP A 50 22.73 -5.49 -5.57
CA ASP A 50 24.03 -5.28 -4.93
C ASP A 50 24.19 -3.82 -4.53
N GLN A 51 25.23 -3.51 -3.75
CA GLN A 51 25.50 -2.15 -3.27
C GLN A 51 25.66 -1.13 -4.42
N ASP A 52 26.16 -1.57 -5.56
CA ASP A 52 26.41 -0.70 -6.71
C ASP A 52 25.25 -0.68 -7.70
N ASN A 53 24.66 -1.85 -8.00
CA ASN A 53 23.71 -2.02 -9.10
C ASN A 53 22.53 -2.91 -8.72
N VAL A 54 21.37 -2.60 -9.32
CA VAL A 54 20.18 -3.44 -9.27
C VAL A 54 19.73 -3.78 -10.70
N CYS A 55 19.44 -5.05 -10.96
CA CYS A 55 18.92 -5.53 -12.24
C CYS A 55 17.46 -5.94 -12.06
N LEU A 56 16.54 -5.19 -12.68
CA LEU A 56 15.10 -5.39 -12.54
C LEU A 56 14.32 -5.10 -13.82
N ILE A 57 13.13 -5.68 -13.94
CA ILE A 57 12.11 -5.29 -14.92
C ILE A 57 10.80 -5.01 -14.19
N ILE A 58 10.04 -4.01 -14.66
CA ILE A 58 8.72 -3.69 -14.13
C ILE A 58 7.69 -4.60 -14.81
N LYS A 59 6.86 -5.29 -14.03
CA LYS A 59 5.79 -6.14 -14.58
C LYS A 59 4.52 -5.32 -14.80
N ASP A 60 3.78 -5.61 -15.87
CA ASP A 60 2.53 -4.90 -16.21
C ASP A 60 1.45 -4.99 -15.12
N ASN A 61 1.48 -6.05 -14.30
CA ASN A 61 0.59 -6.23 -13.15
C ASN A 61 0.70 -5.09 -12.12
N SER A 62 1.80 -4.34 -12.09
CA SER A 62 1.98 -3.19 -11.20
C SER A 62 0.98 -2.06 -11.45
N ARG A 63 0.51 -1.87 -12.69
CA ARG A 63 -0.53 -0.88 -13.02
C ARG A 63 -1.89 -1.26 -12.46
N ILE A 64 -2.27 -2.53 -12.61
CA ILE A 64 -3.56 -3.06 -12.15
C ILE A 64 -3.67 -2.95 -10.61
N ILE A 65 -2.57 -3.17 -9.89
CA ILE A 65 -2.59 -3.11 -8.42
C ILE A 65 -2.65 -1.66 -7.90
N GLN A 66 -2.04 -0.68 -8.57
CA GLN A 66 -2.22 0.73 -8.20
C GLN A 66 -3.68 1.19 -8.33
N GLU A 67 -4.39 0.71 -9.34
CA GLU A 67 -5.82 0.98 -9.48
C GLU A 67 -6.62 0.33 -8.34
N ASN A 68 -6.32 -0.93 -7.99
CA ASN A 68 -6.97 -1.63 -6.88
C ASN A 68 -6.72 -0.95 -5.52
N LEU A 69 -5.49 -0.50 -5.24
CA LEU A 69 -5.16 0.22 -3.99
C LEU A 69 -5.86 1.59 -3.91
N LYS A 70 -5.99 2.30 -5.04
CA LYS A 70 -6.78 3.54 -5.09
C LYS A 70 -8.26 3.28 -4.79
N ILE A 71 -8.83 2.24 -5.39
CA ILE A 71 -10.23 1.85 -5.19
C ILE A 71 -10.45 1.50 -3.71
N GLU A 72 -9.62 0.65 -3.11
CA GLU A 72 -9.75 0.19 -1.73
C GLU A 72 -9.68 1.33 -0.70
N SER A 73 -8.75 2.29 -0.90
CA SER A 73 -8.63 3.47 -0.04
C SER A 73 -9.86 4.38 -0.08
N SER A 74 -10.54 4.46 -1.23
CA SER A 74 -11.74 5.28 -1.40
C SER A 74 -12.98 4.62 -0.78
N THR A 75 -13.07 3.29 -0.85
CA THR A 75 -14.16 2.50 -0.27
C THR A 75 -14.11 2.52 1.25
N ASN A 76 -12.92 2.39 1.85
CA ASN A 76 -12.75 2.40 3.31
C ASN A 76 -13.15 3.74 3.95
N LYS A 77 -12.86 4.87 3.28
CA LYS A 77 -13.29 6.19 3.76
C LYS A 77 -14.82 6.30 3.77
N LYS A 78 -15.49 5.86 2.71
CA LYS A 78 -16.97 5.89 2.63
C LYS A 78 -17.60 4.98 3.69
N MET A 79 -17.06 3.79 3.91
CA MET A 79 -17.54 2.84 4.92
C MET A 79 -17.40 3.39 6.34
N PHE A 80 -16.29 4.06 6.65
CA PHE A 80 -16.09 4.70 7.96
C PHE A 80 -17.15 5.79 8.23
N TYR A 81 -17.40 6.69 7.27
CA TYR A 81 -18.44 7.70 7.41
C TYR A 81 -19.83 7.09 7.56
N PHE A 82 -20.13 6.02 6.82
CA PHE A 82 -21.40 5.31 6.94
C PHE A 82 -21.60 4.70 8.34
N LEU A 83 -20.59 4.03 8.88
CA LEU A 83 -20.64 3.45 10.23
C LEU A 83 -20.80 4.52 11.31
N LEU A 84 -20.12 5.65 11.17
CA LEU A 84 -20.21 6.77 12.11
C LEU A 84 -21.63 7.37 12.11
N LEU A 85 -22.20 7.62 10.93
CA LEU A 85 -23.59 8.05 10.78
C LEU A 85 -24.57 7.05 11.40
N PHE A 86 -24.37 5.76 11.16
CA PHE A 86 -25.24 4.70 11.69
C PHE A 86 -25.17 4.61 13.22
N SER A 87 -23.98 4.78 13.81
CA SER A 87 -23.79 4.80 15.26
C SER A 87 -24.52 5.98 15.92
N ILE A 88 -24.45 7.17 15.32
CA ILE A 88 -25.20 8.35 15.80
C ILE A 88 -26.71 8.10 15.70
N LEU A 89 -27.18 7.63 14.54
CA LEU A 89 -28.61 7.35 14.34
C LEU A 89 -29.12 6.32 15.35
N SER A 90 -28.37 5.24 15.58
CA SER A 90 -28.68 4.22 16.57
C SER A 90 -28.84 4.81 17.97
N GLY A 91 -27.95 5.71 18.39
CA GLY A 91 -28.05 6.41 19.67
C GLY A 91 -29.31 7.28 19.78
N VAL A 92 -29.65 8.01 18.73
CA VAL A 92 -30.87 8.83 18.68
C VAL A 92 -32.13 7.98 18.78
N PHE A 93 -32.21 6.88 18.03
CA PHE A 93 -33.34 5.95 18.11
C PHE A 93 -33.46 5.27 19.47
N ALA A 94 -32.34 4.91 20.10
CA ALA A 94 -32.34 4.36 21.45
C ALA A 94 -32.90 5.37 22.48
N PHE A 95 -32.54 6.65 22.34
CA PHE A 95 -33.04 7.72 23.22
C PHE A 95 -34.54 7.97 23.02
N ILE A 96 -35.00 8.02 21.76
CA ILE A 96 -36.43 8.17 21.42
C ILE A 96 -37.23 6.96 21.92
N GLY A 97 -36.74 5.74 21.70
CA GLY A 97 -37.38 4.52 22.16
C GLY A 97 -37.50 4.43 23.68
N ALA A 98 -36.45 4.82 24.41
CA ALA A 98 -36.48 4.90 25.87
C ALA A 98 -37.50 5.94 26.36
N GLY A 99 -37.57 7.12 25.72
CA GLY A 99 -38.56 8.15 26.05
C GLY A 99 -40.00 7.72 25.80
N LEU A 100 -40.26 7.07 24.66
CA LEU A 100 -41.57 6.49 24.34
C LEU A 100 -41.99 5.39 25.32
N ALA A 101 -41.05 4.52 25.72
CA ALA A 101 -41.32 3.46 26.69
C ALA A 101 -41.77 4.02 28.04
N ILE A 102 -41.14 5.11 28.51
CA ILE A 102 -41.52 5.79 29.77
C ILE A 102 -42.92 6.39 29.67
N LEU A 103 -43.31 6.92 28.50
CA LEU A 103 -44.65 7.50 28.29
C LEU A 103 -45.76 6.45 28.23
N ILE A 104 -45.47 5.25 27.71
CA ILE A 104 -46.45 4.14 27.64
C ILE A 104 -46.61 3.46 29.01
N LEU A 105 -45.55 3.42 29.82
CA LEU A 105 -45.59 2.80 31.15
C LEU A 105 -46.30 3.66 32.21
N ARG A 106 -46.64 4.91 31.89
CA ARG A 106 -47.30 5.87 32.77
C ARG A 106 -48.78 5.99 32.46
#